data_AF-A0A7W1HSV1-F1
#
_entry.id   AF-A0A7W1HSV1-F1
#
_cell.length_a   1.000
_cell.length_b   1.000
_cell.length_c   1.000
_cell.angle_alpha   90.00
_cell.angle_beta   90.00
_cell.angle_gamma   90.00
#
_symmetry.space_group_name_H-M   'P 1'
#
loop_
_entity.id
_entity.type
_entity.pdbx_description
1 polymer ?
#
loop_
_entity_poly.entity_id
_entity_poly.type
_entity_poly.pdbx_seq_one_letter_code
_entity_poly.pdbx_strand_id
1 'polypeptide(L)'
;MAIASELLTRIPPTLSRILSRGGVRSVYQPIVDIASGAVVGYEALTRGPARTPLESPLALFAQARLEGRLTDLDWACRAAALRGGLDTLAPPLSLFLNIEPAASAQVPDQFKG
;
A
#
# COMPACT_ATOMS: atom_id res chain seq x y z
N MET A 1 12.53 -29.46 26.41
CA MET A 1 11.11 -29.48 25.98
C MET A 1 10.58 -28.04 25.96
N ALA A 2 10.99 -27.23 24.98
CA ALA A 2 10.63 -25.79 24.91
C ALA A 2 10.04 -25.43 23.54
N ILE A 3 9.21 -26.32 22.99
CA ILE A 3 8.63 -26.19 21.64
C ILE A 3 7.28 -25.45 21.66
N ALA A 4 6.83 -24.96 22.82
CA ALA A 4 5.52 -24.33 22.99
C ALA A 4 5.54 -22.80 23.02
N SER A 5 6.72 -22.15 23.00
CA SER A 5 6.80 -20.68 23.11
C SER A 5 6.81 -19.94 21.77
N GLU A 6 7.01 -20.64 20.64
CA GLU A 6 6.97 -20.05 19.28
C GLU A 6 5.55 -20.02 18.68
N LEU A 7 4.56 -20.59 19.38
CA LEU A 7 3.16 -20.68 18.96
C LEU A 7 2.23 -19.64 19.63
N LEU A 8 2.77 -18.56 20.20
CA LEU A 8 1.97 -17.35 20.48
C LEU A 8 1.72 -16.60 19.18
N THR A 9 0.72 -17.12 18.48
CA THR A 9 -0.08 -16.53 17.41
C THR A 9 0.10 -15.00 17.30
N ARG A 10 0.98 -14.54 16.41
CA ARG A 10 0.88 -13.17 15.89
C ARG A 10 -0.47 -13.13 15.18
N ILE A 11 -1.50 -12.61 15.86
CA ILE A 11 -2.79 -12.36 15.24
C ILE A 11 -2.49 -11.51 13.99
N PRO A 12 -2.72 -12.04 12.77
CA PRO A 12 -2.45 -11.28 11.57
C PRO A 12 -3.28 -10.00 11.63
N PRO A 13 -2.70 -8.83 11.30
CA PRO A 13 -3.43 -7.58 11.41
C PRO A 13 -4.68 -7.65 10.54
N THR A 14 -5.83 -7.35 11.11
CA THR A 14 -7.08 -7.26 10.35
C THR A 14 -7.00 -6.08 9.38
N LEU A 15 -7.77 -6.12 8.29
CA LEU A 15 -7.84 -5.01 7.36
C LEU A 15 -8.28 -3.71 8.06
N SER A 16 -9.25 -3.79 8.97
CA SER A 16 -9.67 -2.66 9.80
C SER A 16 -8.52 -2.06 10.63
N ARG A 17 -7.61 -2.87 11.16
CA ARG A 17 -6.41 -2.39 11.86
C ARG A 17 -5.39 -1.78 10.90
N ILE A 18 -5.24 -2.34 9.70
CA ILE A 18 -4.36 -1.80 8.66
C ILE A 18 -4.83 -0.41 8.24
N LEU A 19 -6.13 -0.25 7.97
CA LEU A 19 -6.71 1.02 7.53
C LEU A 19 -6.66 2.09 8.62
N SER A 20 -6.98 1.74 9.88
CA SER A 20 -7.01 2.71 10.99
C SER A 20 -5.64 3.17 11.47
N ARG A 21 -4.59 2.35 11.33
CA ARG A 21 -3.24 2.66 11.85
C ARG A 21 -2.22 3.00 10.76
N GLY A 22 -2.63 3.17 9.51
CA GLY A 22 -1.71 3.43 8.41
C GLY A 22 -0.76 2.26 8.14
N GLY A 23 -1.27 1.03 8.16
CA GLY A 23 -0.49 -0.19 7.92
C GLY A 23 -0.14 -0.45 6.46
N VAL A 24 -0.61 0.41 5.55
CA VAL A 24 -0.27 0.39 4.13
C VAL A 24 0.96 1.26 3.91
N ARG A 25 1.95 0.75 3.19
CA ARG A 25 3.12 1.49 2.72
C ARG A 25 3.28 1.32 1.21
N SER A 26 4.16 2.10 0.60
CA SER A 26 4.56 1.92 -0.79
C SER A 26 6.08 1.70 -0.88
N VAL A 27 6.48 0.88 -1.83
CA VAL A 27 7.86 0.83 -2.34
C VAL A 27 7.88 1.45 -3.73
N TYR A 28 9.02 1.99 -4.15
CA TYR A 28 9.12 2.77 -5.38
C TYR A 28 10.04 2.09 -6.38
N GLN A 29 9.50 1.73 -7.54
CA GLN A 29 10.26 1.14 -8.63
C GLN A 29 10.64 2.23 -9.63
N PRO A 30 11.93 2.43 -9.96
CA PRO A 30 12.35 3.40 -10.96
C PRO A 30 11.79 3.05 -12.35
N ILE A 31 11.31 4.08 -13.05
CA ILE A 31 10.99 4.04 -14.48
C ILE A 31 12.11 4.79 -15.20
N VAL A 32 12.69 4.16 -16.21
CA VAL A 32 13.87 4.68 -16.91
C VAL A 32 13.58 4.95 -18.37
N ASP A 33 14.19 6.01 -18.90
CA ASP A 33 14.32 6.18 -20.35
C ASP A 33 15.31 5.14 -20.89
N ILE A 34 14.91 4.39 -21.91
CA ILE A 34 15.69 3.25 -22.42
C ILE A 34 16.98 3.71 -23.10
N ALA A 35 16.97 4.88 -23.75
CA ALA A 35 18.12 5.37 -24.50
C ALA A 35 19.23 5.92 -23.60
N SER A 36 18.86 6.69 -22.58
CA SER A 36 19.80 7.35 -21.67
C SER A 36 20.04 6.58 -20.37
N GLY A 37 19.15 5.66 -20.00
CA GLY A 37 19.13 5.01 -18.69
C GLY A 37 18.74 5.94 -17.54
N ALA A 38 18.38 7.20 -17.82
CA ALA A 38 17.99 8.17 -16.81
C ALA A 38 16.65 7.79 -16.17
N VAL A 39 16.52 7.97 -14.86
CA VAL A 39 15.24 7.81 -14.16
C VAL A 39 14.34 8.98 -14.54
N VAL A 40 13.16 8.66 -15.08
CA VAL A 40 12.14 9.64 -15.51
C VAL A 40 10.93 9.69 -14.58
N GLY A 41 10.84 8.75 -13.64
CA GLY A 41 9.79 8.69 -12.64
C GLY A 41 9.87 7.42 -11.82
N TYR A 42 8.87 7.22 -10.97
CA TYR A 42 8.76 6.03 -10.13
C TYR A 42 7.33 5.51 -10.13
N GLU A 43 7.18 4.19 -10.15
CA GLU A 43 5.92 3.53 -9.85
C GLU A 43 5.82 3.24 -8.35
N ALA A 44 4.74 3.70 -7.72
CA ALA A 44 4.42 3.37 -6.34
C ALA A 44 3.70 2.01 -6.28
N LEU A 45 4.35 1.06 -5.62
CA LEU A 45 3.84 -0.30 -5.43
C LEU A 45 3.43 -0.51 -3.98
N THR A 46 2.14 -0.65 -3.75
CA THR A 46 1.56 -0.91 -2.43
C THR A 46 2.21 -2.11 -1.75
N ARG A 47 2.32 -2.08 -0.42
CA ARG A 47 2.59 -3.22 0.45
C ARG A 47 1.75 -3.07 1.71
N GLY A 48 1.12 -4.15 2.16
CA GLY A 48 0.57 -4.20 3.51
C GLY A 48 1.67 -4.46 4.54
N PRO A 49 1.32 -4.71 5.81
CA PRO A 49 2.31 -4.83 6.89
C PRO A 49 3.35 -5.90 6.64
N ALA A 50 4.63 -5.56 6.85
CA ALA A 50 5.74 -6.46 6.58
C ALA A 50 5.69 -7.73 7.43
N ARG A 51 6.06 -8.87 6.83
CA ARG A 51 6.05 -10.21 7.44
C ARG A 51 4.66 -10.60 7.94
N THR A 52 3.62 -10.31 7.15
CA THR A 52 2.24 -10.72 7.41
C THR A 52 1.60 -11.30 6.15
N PRO A 53 0.53 -12.12 6.28
CA PRO A 53 -0.19 -12.64 5.11
C PRO A 53 -0.76 -11.56 4.18
N LEU A 54 -0.97 -10.35 4.71
CA LEU A 54 -1.47 -9.19 3.95
C LEU A 54 -0.36 -8.26 3.45
N GLU A 55 0.92 -8.67 3.49
CA GLU A 55 2.01 -7.88 2.92
C GLU A 55 1.87 -7.72 1.40
N SER A 56 1.50 -8.80 0.72
CA SER A 56 1.30 -8.81 -0.73
C SER A 56 0.07 -7.99 -1.13
N PRO A 57 0.17 -7.10 -2.13
CA PRO A 57 -0.99 -6.40 -2.68
C PRO A 57 -2.12 -7.34 -3.09
N LEU A 58 -1.78 -8.47 -3.71
CA LEU A 58 -2.79 -9.41 -4.17
C LEU A 58 -3.65 -9.92 -3.00
N ALA A 59 -3.01 -10.34 -1.91
CA ALA A 59 -3.70 -10.82 -0.71
C ALA A 59 -4.47 -9.69 0.00
N LEU A 60 -3.85 -8.50 0.09
CA LEU A 60 -4.45 -7.33 0.73
C LEU A 60 -5.74 -6.88 0.03
N PHE A 61 -5.71 -6.78 -1.30
CA PHE A 61 -6.87 -6.39 -2.10
C PHE A 61 -7.91 -7.50 -2.18
N ALA A 62 -7.52 -8.78 -2.19
CA ALA A 62 -8.47 -9.89 -2.06
C ALA A 62 -9.24 -9.80 -0.74
N GLN A 63 -8.55 -9.55 0.38
CA GLN A 63 -9.20 -9.36 1.67
C GLN A 63 -10.15 -8.16 1.68
N ALA A 64 -9.75 -7.03 1.08
CA ALA A 64 -10.60 -5.85 0.99
C ALA A 64 -11.87 -6.08 0.16
N ARG A 65 -11.80 -6.89 -0.90
CA ARG A 65 -13.00 -7.29 -1.65
C ARG A 65 -13.93 -8.15 -0.81
N LEU A 66 -13.38 -9.14 -0.08
CA LEU A 66 -14.17 -10.01 0.81
C LEU A 66 -14.88 -9.22 1.92
N GLU A 67 -14.24 -8.18 2.45
CA GLU A 67 -14.80 -7.32 3.49
C GLU A 67 -15.66 -6.15 2.96
N GLY A 68 -15.77 -5.95 1.64
CA GLY A 68 -16.49 -4.81 1.07
C GLY A 68 -15.82 -3.46 1.31
N ARG A 69 -14.50 -3.45 1.51
CA ARG A 69 -13.67 -2.27 1.88
C ARG A 69 -12.68 -1.86 0.79
N LEU A 70 -12.95 -2.23 -0.46
CA LEU A 70 -12.06 -2.00 -1.60
C LEU A 70 -11.74 -0.51 -1.79
N THR A 71 -12.76 0.35 -1.77
CA THR A 71 -12.61 1.80 -1.89
C THR A 71 -11.72 2.38 -0.78
N ASP A 72 -11.95 1.99 0.48
CA ASP A 72 -11.16 2.50 1.59
C ASP A 72 -9.68 2.11 1.50
N LEU A 73 -9.42 0.87 1.08
CA LEU A 73 -8.06 0.40 0.87
C LEU A 73 -7.38 1.14 -0.28
N ASP A 74 -8.05 1.30 -1.42
CA ASP A 74 -7.50 1.99 -2.59
C ASP A 74 -7.10 3.43 -2.25
N TRP A 75 -7.97 4.17 -1.55
CA TRP A 75 -7.65 5.51 -1.07
C TRP A 75 -6.50 5.54 -0.05
N ALA A 76 -6.44 4.56 0.86
CA ALA A 76 -5.31 4.43 1.78
C ALA A 76 -3.98 4.18 1.05
N CYS A 77 -3.99 3.39 -0.04
CA CYS A 77 -2.82 3.15 -0.87
C CYS A 77 -2.34 4.44 -1.55
N ARG A 78 -3.25 5.22 -2.16
CA ARG A 78 -2.93 6.50 -2.80
C ARG A 78 -2.32 7.48 -1.81
N ALA A 79 -2.93 7.62 -0.62
CA ALA A 79 -2.42 8.48 0.43
C ALA A 79 -1.03 8.04 0.91
N ALA A 80 -0.81 6.74 1.12
CA ALA A 80 0.49 6.20 1.54
C ALA A 80 1.58 6.40 0.46
N ALA A 81 1.23 6.22 -0.82
CA ALA A 81 2.14 6.44 -1.94
C ALA A 81 2.56 7.91 -2.08
N LEU A 82 1.62 8.85 -1.94
CA LEU A 82 1.94 10.28 -2.01
C LEU A 82 2.81 10.71 -0.83
N ARG A 83 2.41 10.35 0.41
CA ARG A 83 3.18 10.70 1.61
C ARG A 83 4.59 10.12 1.57
N GLY A 84 4.70 8.81 1.34
CA GLY A 84 6.01 8.17 1.26
C GLY A 84 6.85 8.70 0.11
N GLY A 85 6.24 9.05 -1.03
CA GLY A 85 6.96 9.59 -2.19
C GLY A 85 7.56 10.95 -1.87
N LEU A 86 6.78 11.84 -1.25
CA LEU A 86 7.25 13.14 -0.77
C LEU A 86 8.37 13.01 0.29
N ASP A 87 8.28 12.00 1.15
CA ASP A 87 9.27 11.79 2.22
C ASP A 87 10.58 11.16 1.72
N THR A 88 10.56 10.40 0.62
CA THR A 88 11.68 9.51 0.23
C THR A 88 12.31 9.82 -1.12
N LEU A 89 11.62 10.53 -2.02
CA LEU A 89 12.08 10.77 -3.39
C LEU A 89 12.43 12.25 -3.61
N ALA A 90 13.48 12.51 -4.40
CA ALA A 90 13.93 13.87 -4.70
C ALA A 90 13.16 14.46 -5.90
N PRO A 91 12.67 15.71 -5.82
CA PRO A 91 12.10 16.43 -6.97
C PRO A 91 13.17 16.85 -8.01
N PRO A 92 12.80 17.10 -9.29
CA PRO A 92 11.46 16.93 -9.87
C PRO A 92 11.07 15.45 -9.98
N LEU A 93 9.83 15.13 -9.62
CA LEU A 93 9.35 13.75 -9.48
C LEU A 93 8.08 13.54 -10.30
N SER A 94 8.09 12.52 -11.16
CA SER A 94 6.88 11.91 -11.71
C SER A 94 6.57 10.64 -10.91
N LEU A 95 5.42 10.61 -10.24
CA LEU A 95 4.97 9.45 -9.47
C LEU A 95 3.75 8.81 -10.15
N PHE A 96 3.87 7.52 -10.47
CA PHE A 96 2.83 6.72 -11.07
C PHE A 96 2.11 5.91 -9.99
N LEU A 97 0.79 6.04 -9.94
CA LEU A 97 -0.07 5.42 -8.93
C LEU A 97 -0.97 4.38 -9.59
N ASN A 98 -1.04 3.20 -8.98
CA ASN A 98 -2.02 2.20 -9.33
C ASN A 98 -3.38 2.56 -8.72
N ILE A 99 -4.46 2.36 -9.48
CA ILE A 99 -5.84 2.64 -9.08
C ILE A 99 -6.67 1.38 -9.33
N GLU A 100 -7.45 0.97 -8.34
CA GLU A 100 -8.44 -0.09 -8.51
C GLU A 100 -9.68 0.45 -9.26
N PRO A 101 -10.02 -0.06 -10.45
CA PRO A 101 -11.13 0.46 -11.24
C PRO A 101 -12.51 0.29 -10.58
N ALA A 102 -12.66 -0.75 -9.76
CA ALA A 102 -13.90 -1.01 -9.04
C ALA A 102 -14.05 -0.16 -7.75
N ALA A 103 -13.03 0.60 -7.35
CA ALA A 103 -13.13 1.53 -6.24
C ALA A 103 -13.92 2.78 -6.64
N SER A 104 -14.69 3.33 -5.71
CA SER A 104 -15.40 4.59 -5.95
C SER A 104 -14.41 5.74 -6.12
N ALA A 105 -14.65 6.58 -7.13
CA ALA A 105 -13.94 7.84 -7.30
C ALA A 105 -14.28 8.89 -6.23
N GLN A 106 -15.36 8.68 -5.46
CA GLN A 106 -15.68 9.55 -4.34
C GLN A 106 -14.64 9.39 -3.23
N VAL A 107 -14.11 10.52 -2.76
CA VAL A 107 -13.18 10.58 -1.64
C VAL A 107 -13.93 10.15 -0.36
N PRO A 108 -13.48 9.11 0.37
CA PRO A 108 -14.03 8.78 1.69
C PRO A 108 -13.81 9.91 2.67
N ASP A 109 -14.72 10.08 3.64
CA ASP A 109 -14.69 11.21 4.57
C ASP A 109 -13.38 11.30 5.35
N GLN A 110 -12.75 10.17 5.70
CA GLN A 110 -11.45 10.18 6.40
C GLN A 110 -10.28 10.73 5.58
N PHE A 111 -10.46 10.95 4.27
CA PHE A 111 -9.47 11.54 3.38
C PHE A 111 -9.86 12.95 2.87
N LYS A 112 -11.01 13.47 3.31
CA LYS A 112 -11.38 14.88 3.09
C LYS A 112 -10.63 15.72 4.13
N GLY A 113 -9.93 16.76 3.67
CA GLY A 113 -9.18 17.69 4.52
C GLY A 113 -10.07 18.62 5.31
#